data_AF-A0A3Q7ICI8-F1
#
_entry.id   AF-A0A3Q7ICI8-F1
#
_cell.length_a   1.000
_cell.length_b   1.000
_cell.length_c   1.000
_cell.angle_alpha   90.00
_cell.angle_beta   90.00
_cell.angle_gamma   90.00
#
_symmetry.space_group_name_H-M   'P 1'
#
loop_
_entity.id
_entity.type
_entity.pdbx_description
1 polymer ?
#
loop_
_entity_poly.entity_id
_entity_poly.type
_entity_poly.pdbx_seq_one_letter_code
_entity_poly.pdbx_strand_id
1 'polypeptide(L)'
;MPSPKTLPSKPRNVVAPDSSSPRLPPTPVLLQQPSHKKGQWKSTKLFRRVKSVFRSFPVINPPCKMPVSNRLHEGHIHGGKQMTGTLFGFRKARVNLSIQENPRGVPLLVLELSIQTGKLLQDMGSGLVRIALECEKNHSEKLKLIDEPIWTMYCNGRKVGYAVKRGPTEDDLKVMQNLHAVSMGAGVLPSESSEGELTYMRAFFERTVGSKDSETYYMMNPNGTSGPELSIFFVRI
;
A
#
# COMPACT_ATOMS: atom_id res chain seq x y z
N MET A 1 67.52 -64.02 5.59
CA MET A 1 67.84 -62.60 5.83
C MET A 1 66.73 -61.76 5.23
N PRO A 2 65.86 -61.15 6.06
CA PRO A 2 64.75 -60.31 5.61
C PRO A 2 65.19 -58.85 5.47
N SER A 3 64.54 -58.09 4.59
CA SER A 3 64.50 -56.62 4.66
C SER A 3 63.06 -56.12 4.48
N PRO A 4 62.60 -55.13 5.26
CA PRO A 4 61.18 -54.85 5.44
C PRO A 4 60.68 -53.84 4.40
N LYS A 5 59.46 -54.04 3.88
CA LYS A 5 58.74 -53.02 3.10
C LYS A 5 57.83 -52.21 4.02
N THR A 6 58.13 -50.91 4.07
CA THR A 6 57.51 -49.83 4.84
C THR A 6 56.05 -49.60 4.42
N LEU A 7 55.15 -49.45 5.41
CA LEU A 7 53.78 -48.97 5.20
C LEU A 7 53.76 -47.47 4.82
N PRO A 8 52.90 -47.03 3.89
CA PRO A 8 52.64 -45.61 3.70
C PRO A 8 51.63 -45.06 4.73
N SER A 9 51.97 -43.89 5.26
CA SER A 9 51.27 -43.10 6.27
C SER A 9 49.93 -42.53 5.79
N LYS A 10 48.94 -42.47 6.71
CA LYS A 10 47.66 -41.76 6.53
C LYS A 10 47.86 -40.27 6.19
N PRO A 11 47.07 -39.69 5.28
CA PRO A 11 47.08 -38.25 5.06
C PRO A 11 46.39 -37.50 6.20
N ARG A 12 47.01 -36.38 6.58
CA ARG A 12 46.59 -35.42 7.60
C ARG A 12 45.43 -34.59 7.03
N ASN A 13 44.26 -34.63 7.67
CA ASN A 13 43.14 -33.75 7.32
C ASN A 13 43.57 -32.29 7.50
N VAL A 14 43.66 -31.55 6.40
CA VAL A 14 43.80 -30.10 6.39
C VAL A 14 42.39 -29.53 6.50
N VAL A 15 42.08 -28.90 7.63
CA VAL A 15 40.87 -28.11 7.83
C VAL A 15 40.99 -26.85 6.96
N ALA A 16 40.11 -26.71 5.98
CA ALA A 16 39.96 -25.49 5.20
C ALA A 16 39.37 -24.38 6.09
N PRO A 17 39.82 -23.11 5.99
CA PRO A 17 39.22 -22.03 6.74
C PRO A 17 37.89 -21.62 6.10
N ASP A 18 36.90 -21.35 6.96
CA ASP A 18 35.58 -20.83 6.60
C ASP A 18 35.69 -19.56 5.75
N SER A 19 35.19 -19.62 4.52
CA SER A 19 34.96 -18.45 3.68
C SER A 19 33.63 -17.80 4.09
N SER A 20 33.66 -16.97 5.13
CA SER A 20 32.55 -16.06 5.42
C SER A 20 32.48 -14.99 4.33
N SER A 21 31.46 -15.07 3.48
CA SER A 21 31.12 -14.02 2.52
C SER A 21 30.91 -12.67 3.22
N PRO A 22 31.49 -11.56 2.74
CA PRO A 22 31.31 -10.25 3.37
C PRO A 22 29.86 -9.77 3.21
N ARG A 23 29.18 -9.49 4.32
CA ARG A 23 27.89 -8.79 4.32
C ARG A 23 28.10 -7.39 3.75
N LEU A 24 27.43 -7.08 2.65
CA LEU A 24 27.36 -5.73 2.12
C LEU A 24 26.72 -4.79 3.17
N PRO A 25 27.20 -3.55 3.32
CA PRO A 25 26.60 -2.59 4.23
C PRO A 25 25.16 -2.28 3.77
N PRO A 26 24.22 -2.05 4.71
CA PRO A 26 22.86 -1.66 4.35
C PRO A 26 22.89 -0.38 3.52
N THR A 27 22.29 -0.41 2.34
CA THR A 27 22.16 0.74 1.45
C THR A 27 21.38 1.84 2.18
N PRO A 28 21.85 3.10 2.20
CA PRO A 28 21.10 4.17 2.84
C PRO A 28 19.75 4.35 2.13
N VAL A 29 18.68 4.48 2.92
CA VAL A 29 17.33 4.77 2.42
C VAL A 29 17.37 6.12 1.71
N LEU A 30 17.17 6.13 0.39
CA LEU A 30 17.23 7.32 -0.47
C LEU A 30 15.85 7.97 -0.66
N LEU A 31 14.86 7.56 0.14
CA LEU A 31 13.48 8.04 0.01
C LEU A 31 13.38 9.52 0.40
N GLN A 32 12.78 10.31 -0.49
CA GLN A 32 12.54 11.73 -0.27
C GLN A 32 11.45 11.95 0.80
N GLN A 33 11.68 12.84 1.76
CA GLN A 33 10.66 13.18 2.75
C GLN A 33 9.52 14.03 2.14
N PRO A 34 8.30 13.98 2.70
CA PRO A 34 7.19 14.79 2.20
C PRO A 34 7.40 16.26 2.57
N SER A 35 6.93 17.18 1.73
CA SER A 35 7.19 18.62 1.86
C SER A 35 6.29 19.37 2.85
N HIS A 36 5.53 18.69 3.73
CA HIS A 36 4.57 19.34 4.63
C HIS A 36 4.71 18.94 6.12
N LYS A 37 4.54 19.95 6.99
CA LYS A 37 4.92 20.03 8.43
C LYS A 37 4.47 18.84 9.31
N LYS A 38 5.42 18.34 10.14
CA LYS A 38 5.29 17.25 11.14
C LYS A 38 4.17 17.50 12.17
N GLY A 39 3.23 16.56 12.28
CA GLY A 39 2.42 16.34 13.50
C GLY A 39 2.92 15.09 14.22
N GLN A 40 3.30 15.23 15.49
CA GLN A 40 3.80 14.14 16.34
C GLN A 40 2.70 13.10 16.62
N TRP A 41 2.99 11.83 16.32
CA TRP A 41 2.17 10.68 16.70
C TRP A 41 2.46 10.30 18.16
N LYS A 42 1.50 10.48 19.07
CA LYS A 42 1.53 9.88 20.41
C LYS A 42 0.35 8.95 20.59
N SER A 43 0.67 7.68 20.87
CA SER A 43 -0.29 6.63 21.19
C SER A 43 -0.72 6.76 22.66
N THR A 44 -1.99 7.07 22.91
CA THR A 44 -2.61 6.87 24.22
C THR A 44 -3.81 5.94 24.10
N LYS A 45 -3.64 4.73 24.64
CA LYS A 45 -4.73 3.85 25.06
C LYS A 45 -5.48 4.53 26.19
N LEU A 46 -6.82 4.44 26.22
CA LEU A 46 -7.60 4.10 27.41
C LEU A 46 -9.10 4.02 27.08
N PHE A 47 -9.71 3.02 27.70
CA PHE A 47 -11.11 2.60 27.73
C PHE A 47 -12.15 3.73 27.71
N ARG A 48 -13.30 3.47 27.05
CA ARG A 48 -14.55 4.11 27.47
C ARG A 48 -15.78 3.22 27.31
N ARG A 49 -16.51 3.25 28.42
CA ARG A 49 -17.78 2.63 28.77
C ARG A 49 -18.93 3.26 27.95
N VAL A 50 -19.83 2.40 27.52
CA VAL A 50 -21.09 2.62 26.79
C VAL A 50 -21.95 3.71 27.44
N LYS A 51 -22.67 4.53 26.63
CA LYS A 51 -24.14 4.77 26.71
C LYS A 51 -24.63 5.52 25.46
N SER A 52 -25.59 4.89 24.79
CA SER A 52 -26.42 5.34 23.67
C SER A 52 -27.34 6.51 24.04
N VAL A 53 -27.70 7.40 23.10
CA VAL A 53 -29.09 7.83 22.81
C VAL A 53 -29.18 8.35 21.35
N PHE A 54 -30.09 7.74 20.59
CA PHE A 54 -30.59 8.12 19.27
C PHE A 54 -31.14 9.54 19.19
N ARG A 55 -30.84 10.31 18.14
CA ARG A 55 -31.76 11.32 17.56
C ARG A 55 -31.57 11.46 16.05
N SER A 56 -32.66 11.21 15.33
CA SER A 56 -32.84 11.27 13.87
C SER A 56 -33.19 12.69 13.38
N PHE A 57 -33.30 12.81 12.04
CA PHE A 57 -33.92 13.85 11.19
C PHE A 57 -32.99 14.91 10.54
N PRO A 58 -33.36 15.52 9.39
CA PRO A 58 -33.79 14.96 8.10
C PRO A 58 -33.02 15.55 6.89
N VAL A 59 -33.25 14.96 5.70
CA VAL A 59 -32.66 15.29 4.39
C VAL A 59 -33.11 16.66 3.87
N ILE A 60 -32.17 17.52 3.47
CA ILE A 60 -32.42 18.78 2.74
C ILE A 60 -31.48 18.83 1.52
N ASN A 61 -32.04 18.67 0.32
CA ASN A 61 -31.35 18.83 -0.96
C ASN A 61 -31.55 20.26 -1.50
N PRO A 62 -30.50 21.01 -1.88
CA PRO A 62 -30.66 22.16 -2.76
C PRO A 62 -30.32 21.81 -4.23
N PRO A 63 -30.93 22.50 -5.21
CA PRO A 63 -30.79 22.20 -6.64
C PRO A 63 -29.56 22.89 -7.24
N CYS A 64 -28.56 22.13 -7.69
CA CYS A 64 -27.43 22.66 -8.46
C CYS A 64 -27.80 22.73 -9.94
N LYS A 65 -27.86 23.95 -10.48
CA LYS A 65 -27.97 24.25 -11.92
C LYS A 65 -26.62 23.98 -12.58
N MET A 66 -26.57 23.13 -13.60
CA MET A 66 -25.37 22.86 -14.40
C MET A 66 -25.33 23.78 -15.63
N PRO A 67 -24.22 24.49 -15.92
CA PRO A 67 -24.02 25.09 -17.23
C PRO A 67 -23.56 24.02 -18.23
N VAL A 68 -24.26 23.92 -19.34
CA VAL A 68 -23.84 23.14 -20.52
C VAL A 68 -22.70 23.91 -21.19
N SER A 69 -21.50 23.30 -21.27
CA SER A 69 -20.42 23.78 -22.11
C SER A 69 -20.12 22.74 -23.17
N ASN A 70 -20.49 23.06 -24.41
CA ASN A 70 -20.03 22.37 -25.61
C ASN A 70 -18.53 22.62 -25.81
N ARG A 71 -17.67 21.64 -25.49
CA ARG A 71 -16.36 21.47 -26.15
C ARG A 71 -16.04 19.99 -26.33
N LEU A 72 -15.76 19.66 -27.59
CA LEU A 72 -15.48 18.34 -28.14
C LEU A 72 -14.03 17.93 -27.79
N HIS A 73 -13.90 16.81 -27.08
CA HIS A 73 -12.79 15.83 -26.99
C HIS A 73 -11.33 16.30 -26.74
N GLU A 74 -10.90 16.18 -25.47
CA GLU A 74 -9.58 15.63 -25.06
C GLU A 74 -9.78 15.05 -23.65
N GLY A 75 -9.83 13.72 -23.54
CA GLY A 75 -10.39 12.99 -22.40
C GLY A 75 -9.48 12.86 -21.18
N HIS A 76 -9.22 13.96 -20.48
CA HIS A 76 -8.83 13.91 -19.08
C HIS A 76 -9.76 14.85 -18.31
N ILE A 77 -10.41 14.31 -17.28
CA ILE A 77 -11.11 15.13 -16.27
C ILE A 77 -9.99 15.79 -15.46
N HIS A 78 -9.40 16.88 -15.97
CA HIS A 78 -8.24 17.51 -15.35
C HIS A 78 -8.66 18.22 -14.05
N GLY A 79 -8.41 17.57 -12.91
CA GLY A 79 -8.57 18.21 -11.60
C GLY A 79 -7.96 17.46 -10.41
N GLY A 80 -7.65 16.17 -10.54
CA GLY A 80 -7.04 15.39 -9.46
C GLY A 80 -5.52 15.57 -9.35
N LYS A 81 -4.98 15.39 -8.14
CA LYS A 81 -3.52 15.34 -7.90
C LYS A 81 -3.02 13.94 -8.27
N GLN A 82 -2.02 13.85 -9.14
CA GLN A 82 -1.36 12.56 -9.41
C GLN A 82 -0.59 12.10 -8.17
N MET A 83 -0.76 10.83 -7.81
CA MET A 83 -0.11 10.15 -6.69
C MET A 83 0.49 8.82 -7.18
N THR A 84 1.42 8.25 -6.44
CA THR A 84 1.91 6.89 -6.69
C THR A 84 1.29 5.94 -5.69
N GLY A 85 0.67 4.87 -6.17
CA GLY A 85 0.15 3.79 -5.34
C GLY A 85 0.92 2.50 -5.59
N THR A 86 1.31 1.81 -4.52
CA THR A 86 1.96 0.50 -4.59
C THR A 86 1.16 -0.50 -3.76
N LEU A 87 0.60 -1.52 -4.41
CA LEU A 87 0.07 -2.72 -3.76
C LEU A 87 1.19 -3.74 -3.65
N PHE A 88 1.44 -4.29 -2.47
CA PHE A 88 2.53 -5.26 -2.26
C PHE A 88 2.23 -6.23 -1.12
N GLY A 89 2.79 -7.42 -1.21
CA GLY A 89 2.68 -8.45 -0.18
C GLY A 89 2.99 -9.85 -0.71
N PHE A 90 3.16 -10.79 0.22
CA PHE A 90 3.27 -12.21 -0.13
C PHE A 90 1.94 -12.72 -0.65
N ARG A 91 1.98 -13.66 -1.62
CA ARG A 91 0.79 -14.18 -2.31
C ARG A 91 -0.30 -14.68 -1.36
N LYS A 92 0.09 -15.34 -0.27
CA LYS A 92 -0.82 -15.93 0.74
C LYS A 92 -1.10 -15.00 1.94
N ALA A 93 -0.43 -13.86 2.01
CA ALA A 93 -0.62 -12.87 3.06
C ALA A 93 -1.60 -11.77 2.61
N ARG A 94 -2.00 -10.93 3.57
CA ARG A 94 -2.77 -9.71 3.32
C ARG A 94 -1.97 -8.72 2.47
N VAL A 95 -2.66 -8.00 1.60
CA VAL A 95 -2.04 -6.98 0.76
C VAL A 95 -1.85 -5.68 1.54
N ASN A 96 -0.71 -5.04 1.31
CA ASN A 96 -0.42 -3.70 1.80
C ASN A 96 -0.58 -2.69 0.66
N LEU A 97 -1.22 -1.57 0.94
CA LEU A 97 -1.31 -0.42 0.04
C LEU A 97 -0.46 0.72 0.59
N SER A 98 0.53 1.17 -0.19
CA SER A 98 1.32 2.38 0.06
C SER A 98 0.92 3.47 -0.91
N ILE A 99 0.69 4.69 -0.41
CA ILE A 99 0.47 5.90 -1.23
C ILE A 99 1.62 6.88 -0.99
N GLN A 100 2.25 7.33 -2.06
CA GLN A 100 3.34 8.32 -2.06
C GLN A 100 2.96 9.50 -2.97
N GLU A 101 3.45 10.71 -2.70
CA GLU A 101 3.28 11.85 -3.62
C GLU A 101 4.10 11.67 -4.91
N ASN A 102 5.24 11.00 -4.80
CA ASN A 102 6.17 10.71 -5.88
C ASN A 102 6.70 9.28 -5.68
N PRO A 103 7.01 8.52 -6.75
CA PRO A 103 7.55 7.15 -6.61
C PRO A 103 8.79 7.02 -5.72
N ARG A 104 9.54 8.11 -5.55
CA ARG A 104 10.78 8.19 -4.74
C ARG A 104 10.56 8.70 -3.31
N GLY A 105 9.35 9.12 -2.97
CA GLY A 105 9.06 9.67 -1.65
C GLY A 105 8.86 8.60 -0.58
N VAL A 106 8.88 8.96 0.70
CA VAL A 106 8.36 8.08 1.75
C VAL A 106 6.84 7.92 1.63
N PRO A 107 6.27 6.78 2.03
CA PRO A 107 4.82 6.60 2.06
C PRO A 107 4.13 7.65 2.94
N LEU A 108 3.11 8.31 2.40
CA LEU A 108 2.18 9.15 3.16
C LEU A 108 1.15 8.33 3.92
N LEU A 109 0.76 7.19 3.34
CA LEU A 109 -0.21 6.25 3.89
C LEU A 109 0.29 4.83 3.65
N VAL A 110 0.19 3.99 4.67
CA VAL A 110 0.30 2.54 4.54
C VAL A 110 -0.92 1.91 5.17
N LEU A 111 -1.65 1.09 4.39
CA LEU A 111 -2.78 0.30 4.84
C LEU A 111 -2.48 -1.18 4.71
N GLU A 112 -2.82 -1.95 5.74
CA GLU A 112 -2.99 -3.38 5.61
C GLU A 112 -4.46 -3.67 5.29
N LEU A 113 -4.73 -4.31 4.15
CA LEU A 113 -6.09 -4.66 3.71
C LEU A 113 -6.40 -6.11 4.09
N SER A 114 -7.62 -6.40 4.52
CA SER A 114 -8.03 -7.78 4.86
C SER A 114 -8.06 -8.77 3.69
N ILE A 115 -7.89 -8.31 2.44
CA ILE A 115 -7.86 -9.17 1.24
C ILE A 115 -6.46 -9.76 1.08
N GLN A 116 -6.38 -11.04 0.72
CA GLN A 116 -5.11 -11.67 0.37
C GLN A 116 -4.55 -11.12 -0.94
N THR A 117 -3.24 -10.90 -1.01
CA THR A 117 -2.55 -10.34 -2.19
C THR A 117 -2.86 -11.13 -3.46
N GLY A 118 -2.76 -12.46 -3.42
CA GLY A 118 -3.06 -13.30 -4.57
C GLY A 118 -4.52 -13.19 -5.05
N LYS A 119 -5.47 -13.03 -4.12
CA LYS A 119 -6.89 -12.86 -4.46
C LYS A 119 -7.17 -11.50 -5.11
N LEU A 120 -6.59 -10.42 -4.57
CA LEU A 120 -6.76 -9.09 -5.14
C LEU A 120 -6.19 -9.02 -6.56
N LEU A 121 -4.98 -9.53 -6.77
CA LEU A 121 -4.34 -9.54 -8.09
C LEU A 121 -5.14 -10.39 -9.11
N GLN A 122 -5.70 -11.53 -8.66
CA GLN A 122 -6.60 -12.32 -9.49
C GLN A 122 -7.86 -11.54 -9.87
N ASP A 123 -8.48 -10.84 -8.92
CA ASP A 123 -9.69 -10.06 -9.17
C ASP A 123 -9.43 -8.93 -10.16
N MET A 124 -8.27 -8.26 -10.05
CA MET A 124 -7.83 -7.24 -11.01
C MET A 124 -7.57 -7.82 -12.40
N GLY A 125 -7.03 -9.03 -12.51
CA GLY A 125 -6.88 -9.73 -13.79
C GLY A 125 -8.20 -10.15 -14.43
N SER A 126 -9.28 -10.23 -13.65
CA SER A 126 -10.62 -10.61 -14.13
C SER A 126 -11.50 -9.42 -14.52
N GLY A 127 -11.11 -8.19 -14.17
CA GLY A 127 -11.84 -6.98 -14.48
C GLY A 127 -11.64 -5.86 -13.46
N LEU A 128 -12.61 -4.93 -13.44
CA LEU A 128 -12.56 -3.75 -12.60
C LEU A 128 -12.72 -4.10 -11.11
N VAL A 129 -11.81 -3.58 -10.28
CA VAL A 129 -11.88 -3.71 -8.82
C VAL A 129 -12.20 -2.36 -8.18
N ARG A 130 -13.23 -2.33 -7.34
CA ARG A 130 -13.65 -1.15 -6.56
C ARG A 130 -13.53 -1.45 -5.08
N ILE A 131 -12.60 -0.77 -4.41
CA ILE A 131 -12.41 -0.87 -2.96
C ILE A 131 -13.04 0.36 -2.31
N ALA A 132 -14.02 0.18 -1.44
CA ALA A 132 -14.56 1.25 -0.60
C ALA A 132 -14.11 1.04 0.85
N LEU A 133 -13.57 2.10 1.44
CA LEU A 133 -13.07 2.18 2.81
C LEU A 133 -13.93 3.16 3.57
N GLU A 134 -14.82 2.62 4.40
CA GLU A 134 -15.83 3.37 5.15
C GLU A 134 -15.45 3.48 6.63
N CYS A 135 -15.51 4.68 7.19
CA CYS A 135 -15.39 4.90 8.63
C CYS A 135 -16.54 5.78 9.14
N GLU A 136 -16.88 5.65 10.42
CA GLU A 136 -17.93 6.48 11.03
C GLU A 136 -17.40 7.86 11.37
N LYS A 137 -18.27 8.86 11.27
CA LYS A 137 -17.95 10.22 11.65
C LYS A 137 -17.91 10.40 13.16
N ASN A 138 -16.70 10.56 13.70
CA ASN A 138 -16.55 10.98 15.08
C ASN A 138 -16.62 12.52 15.21
N HIS A 139 -17.70 13.03 15.79
CA HIS A 139 -17.90 14.48 15.96
C HIS A 139 -16.91 15.14 16.93
N SER A 140 -16.26 14.37 17.81
CA SER A 140 -15.31 14.92 18.79
C SER A 140 -13.90 15.09 18.24
N GLU A 141 -13.54 14.41 17.15
CA GLU A 141 -12.17 14.37 16.64
C GLU A 141 -12.10 15.00 15.24
N LYS A 142 -11.30 16.05 15.09
CA LYS A 142 -11.04 16.70 13.81
C LYS A 142 -9.91 15.98 13.06
N LEU A 143 -10.05 14.68 12.82
CA LEU A 143 -9.09 13.92 12.02
C LEU A 143 -9.32 14.15 10.53
N LYS A 144 -8.23 14.21 9.75
CA LYS A 144 -8.34 14.15 8.29
C LYS A 144 -8.76 12.73 7.90
N LEU A 145 -9.46 12.60 6.77
CA LEU A 145 -9.94 11.29 6.32
C LEU A 145 -8.82 10.26 6.19
N ILE A 146 -7.67 10.67 5.65
CA ILE A 146 -6.48 9.83 5.48
C ILE A 146 -5.79 9.45 6.82
N ASP A 147 -6.16 10.14 7.91
CA ASP A 147 -5.62 9.94 9.27
C ASP A 147 -6.48 9.04 10.14
N GLU A 148 -7.60 8.56 9.64
CA GLU A 148 -8.41 7.57 10.33
C GLU A 148 -7.60 6.28 10.55
N PRO A 149 -7.75 5.62 11.72
CA PRO A 149 -6.94 4.45 12.06
C PRO A 149 -7.44 3.17 11.38
N ILE A 150 -8.73 3.09 11.06
CA ILE A 150 -9.37 1.89 10.55
C ILE A 150 -10.58 2.24 9.70
N TRP A 151 -10.82 1.43 8.67
CA TRP A 151 -12.01 1.48 7.84
C TRP A 151 -12.62 0.09 7.72
N THR A 152 -13.94 0.03 7.62
CA THR A 152 -14.63 -1.14 7.07
C THR A 152 -14.36 -1.20 5.57
N MET A 153 -13.89 -2.34 5.10
CA MET A 153 -13.52 -2.53 3.71
C MET A 153 -14.60 -3.30 2.95
N TYR A 154 -14.98 -2.75 1.81
CA TYR A 154 -15.84 -3.38 0.81
C TYR A 154 -15.06 -3.55 -0.49
N CYS A 155 -15.22 -4.69 -1.14
CA CYS A 155 -14.69 -4.95 -2.47
C CYS A 155 -15.86 -5.28 -3.39
N ASN A 156 -16.02 -4.50 -4.47
CA ASN A 156 -17.11 -4.63 -5.43
C ASN A 156 -18.51 -4.72 -4.76
N GLY A 157 -18.73 -3.85 -3.76
CA GLY A 157 -19.99 -3.76 -3.01
C GLY A 157 -20.19 -4.81 -1.91
N ARG A 158 -19.26 -5.74 -1.71
CA ARG A 158 -19.34 -6.77 -0.66
C ARG A 158 -18.40 -6.43 0.50
N LYS A 159 -18.90 -6.49 1.73
CA LYS A 159 -18.06 -6.34 2.93
C LYS A 159 -17.08 -7.50 3.02
N VAL A 160 -15.79 -7.19 3.06
CA VAL A 160 -14.70 -8.20 3.03
C VAL A 160 -13.79 -8.13 4.26
N GLY A 161 -13.95 -7.13 5.12
CA GLY A 161 -13.20 -7.01 6.37
C GLY A 161 -12.90 -5.57 6.72
N TYR A 162 -11.64 -5.31 7.06
CA TYR A 162 -11.14 -4.00 7.47
C TYR A 162 -9.88 -3.61 6.69
N ALA A 163 -9.62 -2.31 6.62
CA ALA A 163 -8.32 -1.74 6.27
C ALA A 163 -7.78 -1.02 7.50
N VAL A 164 -6.53 -1.28 7.87
CA VAL A 164 -5.92 -0.72 9.07
C VAL A 164 -4.77 0.19 8.67
N LYS A 165 -4.82 1.46 9.11
CA LYS A 165 -3.69 2.38 8.97
C LYS A 165 -2.59 1.98 9.92
N ARG A 166 -1.36 1.93 9.41
CA ARG A 166 -0.16 1.71 10.20
C ARG A 166 0.98 2.60 9.73
N GLY A 167 2.02 2.70 10.56
CA GLY A 167 3.28 3.33 10.13
C GLY A 167 4.03 2.44 9.14
N PRO A 168 4.87 3.04 8.26
CA PRO A 168 5.83 2.27 7.46
C PRO A 168 6.82 1.55 8.38
N THR A 169 6.97 0.26 8.16
CA THR A 169 8.00 -0.61 8.77
C THR A 169 9.28 -0.55 7.96
N GLU A 170 10.37 -1.08 8.51
CA GLU A 170 11.65 -1.19 7.80
C GLU A 170 11.52 -1.99 6.51
N ASP A 171 10.71 -3.05 6.50
CA ASP A 171 10.52 -3.87 5.29
C ASP A 171 9.69 -3.13 4.24
N ASP A 172 8.72 -2.30 4.63
CA ASP A 172 8.01 -1.43 3.67
C ASP A 172 8.98 -0.43 3.03
N LEU A 173 9.87 0.18 3.83
CA LEU A 173 10.86 1.12 3.32
C LEU A 173 11.85 0.45 2.37
N LYS A 174 12.28 -0.80 2.66
CA LYS A 174 13.09 -1.61 1.72
C LYS A 174 12.33 -1.88 0.42
N VAL A 175 11.05 -2.23 0.48
CA VAL A 175 10.22 -2.40 -0.72
C VAL A 175 10.17 -1.10 -1.52
N MET A 176 9.91 0.05 -0.87
CA MET A 176 9.90 1.34 -1.56
C MET A 176 11.25 1.70 -2.17
N GLN A 177 12.36 1.37 -1.48
CA GLN A 177 13.73 1.58 -1.96
C GLN A 177 14.06 0.70 -3.18
N ASN A 178 13.69 -0.59 -3.16
CA ASN A 178 13.87 -1.48 -4.30
C ASN A 178 13.10 -0.98 -5.53
N LEU A 179 11.93 -0.39 -5.30
CA LEU A 179 11.10 0.17 -6.36
C LEU A 179 11.47 1.61 -6.73
N HIS A 180 12.55 2.20 -6.18
CA HIS A 180 12.85 3.62 -6.36
C HIS A 180 12.97 4.06 -7.84
N ALA A 181 13.44 3.17 -8.73
CA ALA A 181 13.54 3.42 -10.17
C ALA A 181 12.26 3.04 -10.96
N VAL A 182 11.27 2.41 -10.29
CA VAL A 182 10.04 1.92 -10.90
C VAL A 182 8.94 2.97 -10.73
N SER A 183 8.54 3.59 -11.83
CA SER A 183 7.39 4.52 -11.85
C SER A 183 6.06 3.78 -11.86
N MET A 184 5.93 2.79 -12.74
CA MET A 184 4.76 1.92 -12.90
C MET A 184 5.22 0.51 -13.28
N GLY A 185 4.41 -0.50 -12.95
CA GLY A 185 4.64 -1.89 -13.32
C GLY A 185 4.29 -2.87 -12.21
N ALA A 186 4.25 -4.15 -12.54
CA ALA A 186 4.04 -5.24 -11.59
C ALA A 186 5.21 -6.23 -11.67
N GLY A 187 5.51 -6.90 -10.56
CA GLY A 187 6.60 -7.85 -10.51
C GLY A 187 6.72 -8.54 -9.16
N VAL A 188 7.83 -9.25 -8.98
CA VAL A 188 8.22 -9.88 -7.73
C VAL A 188 9.52 -9.27 -7.24
N LEU A 189 9.63 -9.09 -5.93
CA LEU A 189 10.86 -8.69 -5.25
C LEU A 189 11.44 -9.89 -4.52
N PRO A 190 12.78 -10.05 -4.52
CA PRO A 190 13.43 -11.05 -3.71
C PRO A 190 13.14 -10.76 -2.23
N SER A 191 12.80 -11.80 -1.49
CA SER A 191 12.53 -11.72 -0.07
C SER A 191 13.24 -12.87 0.64
N GLU A 192 13.94 -12.54 1.72
CA GLU A 192 14.59 -13.52 2.61
C GLU A 192 13.58 -14.26 3.50
N SER A 193 12.29 -13.90 3.39
CA SER A 193 11.21 -14.48 4.18
C SER A 193 10.85 -15.88 3.69
N SER A 194 10.61 -16.80 4.63
CA SER A 194 10.06 -18.14 4.32
C SER A 194 8.64 -18.12 3.71
N GLU A 195 8.00 -16.94 3.67
CA GLU A 195 6.64 -16.72 3.14
C GLU A 195 6.57 -16.72 1.60
N GLY A 196 7.72 -16.83 0.92
CA GLY A 196 7.83 -16.93 -0.53
C GLY A 196 8.14 -15.59 -1.20
N GLU A 197 7.75 -15.46 -2.47
CA GLU A 197 8.01 -14.25 -3.27
C GLU A 197 7.07 -13.09 -2.87
N LEU A 198 7.64 -11.90 -2.70
CA LEU A 198 6.87 -10.68 -2.45
C LEU A 198 6.45 -10.09 -3.79
N THR A 199 5.16 -10.12 -4.08
CA THR A 199 4.60 -9.51 -5.29
C THR A 199 4.34 -8.02 -5.06
N TYR A 200 4.46 -7.22 -6.12
CA TYR A 200 4.06 -5.82 -6.11
C TYR A 200 3.37 -5.41 -7.41
N MET A 201 2.57 -4.37 -7.32
CA MET A 201 2.03 -3.61 -8.45
C MET A 201 2.07 -2.13 -8.08
N ARG A 202 2.73 -1.34 -8.91
CA ARG A 202 2.85 0.10 -8.78
C ARG A 202 2.22 0.80 -9.96
N ALA A 203 1.44 1.84 -9.70
CA ALA A 203 0.80 2.64 -10.72
C ALA A 203 0.66 4.09 -10.26
N PHE A 204 0.41 4.99 -11.21
CA PHE A 204 -0.08 6.32 -10.89
C PHE A 204 -1.57 6.28 -10.60
N PHE A 205 -2.00 7.10 -9.65
CA PHE A 205 -3.39 7.29 -9.28
C PHE A 205 -3.74 8.75 -9.44
N GLU A 206 -4.90 9.04 -10.03
CA GLU A 206 -5.52 10.33 -9.91
C GLU A 206 -6.27 10.41 -8.57
N ARG A 207 -5.82 11.30 -7.68
CA ARG A 207 -6.49 11.59 -6.41
C ARG A 207 -7.48 12.75 -6.57
N THR A 208 -8.76 12.47 -6.35
CA THR A 208 -9.83 13.46 -6.32
C THR A 208 -10.36 13.62 -4.91
N VAL A 209 -10.34 14.83 -4.38
CA VAL A 209 -10.93 15.16 -3.06
C VAL A 209 -12.34 15.69 -3.30
N GLY A 210 -13.36 14.91 -2.95
CA GLY A 210 -14.75 15.34 -3.07
C GLY A 210 -15.17 16.27 -1.92
N SER A 211 -14.71 15.98 -0.71
CA SER A 211 -15.01 16.76 0.50
C SER A 211 -14.01 16.40 1.62
N LYS A 212 -14.17 17.00 2.81
CA LYS A 212 -13.42 16.61 4.01
C LYS A 212 -13.68 15.15 4.46
N ASP A 213 -14.77 14.57 3.97
CA ASP A 213 -15.30 13.27 4.35
C ASP A 213 -15.22 12.26 3.17
N SER A 214 -14.69 12.65 2.01
CA SER A 214 -14.61 11.77 0.83
C SER A 214 -13.39 12.05 -0.06
N GLU A 215 -12.57 11.03 -0.29
CA GLU A 215 -11.45 11.06 -1.23
C GLU A 215 -11.47 9.81 -2.12
N THR A 216 -11.00 9.94 -3.35
CA THR A 216 -10.98 8.83 -4.31
C THR A 216 -9.65 8.79 -5.04
N TYR A 217 -9.17 7.57 -5.29
CA TYR A 217 -7.96 7.29 -6.03
C TYR A 217 -8.31 6.39 -7.21
N TYR A 218 -8.18 6.90 -8.42
CA TYR A 218 -8.40 6.16 -9.66
C TYR A 218 -7.07 5.74 -10.25
N MET A 219 -6.85 4.44 -10.44
CA MET A 219 -5.63 3.96 -11.08
C MET A 219 -5.59 4.41 -12.54
N MET A 220 -4.48 5.02 -12.94
CA MET A 220 -4.27 5.52 -14.29
C MET A 220 -3.77 4.39 -15.19
N ASN A 221 -4.48 4.16 -16.30
CA ASN A 221 -4.06 3.19 -17.30
C ASN A 221 -3.02 3.83 -18.24
N PRO A 222 -1.82 3.24 -18.39
CA PRO A 222 -0.82 3.78 -19.31
C PRO A 222 -1.24 3.63 -20.79
N ASN A 223 -2.15 2.69 -21.09
CA ASN A 223 -2.61 2.38 -22.44
C ASN A 223 -3.86 3.16 -22.90
N GLY A 224 -4.43 4.02 -22.05
CA GLY A 224 -5.60 4.85 -22.41
C GLY A 224 -6.91 4.10 -22.67
N THR A 225 -6.99 2.79 -22.38
CA THR A 225 -8.22 2.01 -22.50
C THR A 225 -9.22 2.32 -21.38
N SER A 226 -10.51 2.17 -21.69
CA SER A 226 -11.66 2.66 -20.92
C SER A 226 -11.71 2.18 -19.45
N GLY A 227 -11.55 3.12 -18.51
CA GLY A 227 -11.87 2.99 -17.10
C GLY A 227 -10.74 2.47 -16.19
N PRO A 228 -10.62 2.97 -14.95
CA PRO A 228 -9.56 2.57 -14.02
C PRO A 228 -9.72 1.11 -13.59
N GLU A 229 -8.73 0.27 -13.85
CA GLU A 229 -8.69 -1.15 -13.43
C GLU A 229 -8.89 -1.31 -11.91
N LEU A 230 -8.42 -0.34 -11.12
CA LEU A 230 -8.61 -0.26 -9.68
C LEU A 230 -9.07 1.14 -9.28
N SER A 231 -10.13 1.21 -8.49
CA SER A 231 -10.59 2.45 -7.83
C SER A 231 -10.68 2.25 -6.33
N ILE A 232 -10.18 3.21 -5.56
CA ILE A 232 -10.19 3.18 -4.09
C ILE A 232 -10.91 4.42 -3.57
N PHE A 233 -11.99 4.21 -2.82
CA PHE A 233 -12.83 5.25 -2.26
C PHE A 233 -12.65 5.27 -0.74
N PHE A 234 -12.29 6.41 -0.18
CA PHE A 234 -12.35 6.66 1.25
C PHE A 234 -13.60 7.49 1.51
N VAL A 235 -14.44 7.02 2.43
CA VAL A 235 -15.71 7.68 2.77
C VAL A 235 -15.89 7.69 4.28
N ARG A 236 -16.20 8.84 4.83
CA ARG A 236 -16.66 8.98 6.21
C ARG A 236 -18.17 9.18 6.20
N ILE A 237 -18.89 8.24 6.80
CA ILE A 237 -20.36 8.20 6.89
C ILE A 237 -20.87 8.74 8.22
#